data_AF-A0A1H4T1J3-F1
#
_entry.id   AF-A0A1H4T1J3-F1
#
_cell.length_a   1.000
_cell.length_b   1.000
_cell.length_c   1.000
_cell.angle_alpha   90.00
_cell.angle_beta   90.00
_cell.angle_gamma   90.00
#
_symmetry.space_group_name_H-M   'P 1'
#
loop_
_entity.id
_entity.type
_entity.pdbx_description
1 polymer ?
#
loop_
_entity_poly.entity_id
_entity_poly.type
_entity_poly.pdbx_seq_one_letter_code
_entity_poly.pdbx_strand_id
1 'polypeptide(L)'
;MEARVMKIGKELVMMETKGDFRSNENFLVNDVVNVGKSLFNLIQTLKPFDNVRFNVEKGDIPYGNGSADYTLEILKQELNLKVRLKYDSNYDRFHLLGFLT
;
A
#
# COMPACT_ATOMS: atom_id res chain seq x y z
N MET A 1 -5.16 -11.90 8.58
CA MET A 1 -4.54 -11.40 7.34
C MET A 1 -5.09 -10.04 6.94
N GLU A 2 -6.41 -9.83 6.84
CA GLU A 2 -6.99 -8.52 6.54
C GLU A 2 -6.54 -7.40 7.50
N ALA A 3 -6.44 -7.69 8.80
CA ALA A 3 -5.91 -6.74 9.79
C ALA A 3 -4.45 -6.29 9.49
N ARG A 4 -3.63 -7.17 8.91
CA ARG A 4 -2.27 -6.85 8.47
C ARG A 4 -2.29 -5.90 7.27
N VAL A 5 -3.13 -6.19 6.28
CA VAL A 5 -3.34 -5.34 5.10
C VAL A 5 -3.89 -3.96 5.50
N MET A 6 -4.83 -3.91 6.45
CA MET A 6 -5.33 -2.66 7.02
C MET A 6 -4.21 -1.85 7.69
N LYS A 7 -3.31 -2.53 8.44
CA LYS A 7 -2.15 -1.88 9.06
C LYS A 7 -1.20 -1.31 8.01
N ILE A 8 -0.94 -2.03 6.92
CA ILE A 8 -0.15 -1.56 5.78
C ILE A 8 -0.73 -0.24 5.25
N GLY A 9 -2.05 -0.13 5.07
CA GLY A 9 -2.68 1.10 4.60
C GLY A 9 -2.45 2.30 5.52
N LYS A 10 -2.57 2.10 6.84
CA LYS A 10 -2.28 3.14 7.83
C LYS A 10 -0.81 3.55 7.82
N GLU A 11 0.10 2.58 7.75
CA GLU A 11 1.54 2.83 7.68
C GLU A 11 1.91 3.58 6.39
N LEU A 12 1.32 3.22 5.24
CA LEU A 12 1.53 3.90 3.95
C LEU A 12 1.20 5.40 4.03
N VAL A 13 0.07 5.77 4.62
CA VAL A 13 -0.33 7.19 4.71
C VAL A 13 0.46 7.96 5.78
N MET A 14 1.01 7.26 6.77
CA MET A 14 1.86 7.86 7.81
C MET A 14 3.33 7.97 7.39
N MET A 15 3.70 7.48 6.21
CA MET A 15 5.09 7.54 5.74
C MET A 15 5.57 9.00 5.64
N GLU A 16 6.47 9.40 6.53
CA GLU A 16 7.22 10.65 6.43
C GLU A 16 8.36 10.54 5.41
N THR A 17 8.66 11.63 4.71
CA THR A 17 9.91 11.79 3.96
C THR A 17 11.07 11.97 4.96
N LYS A 18 11.52 10.90 5.62
CA LYS A 18 12.79 10.91 6.34
C LYS A 18 13.83 10.18 5.52
N GLY A 19 14.83 10.92 5.06
CA GLY A 19 16.07 10.36 4.53
C GLY A 19 16.03 9.97 3.06
N ASP A 20 17.16 10.15 2.41
CA ASP A 20 17.43 9.91 1.00
C ASP A 20 16.90 8.55 0.50
N PHE A 21 16.11 8.54 -0.58
CA PHE A 21 15.63 7.31 -1.24
C PHE A 21 16.78 6.37 -1.66
N ARG A 22 18.03 6.87 -1.66
CA ARG A 22 19.25 6.14 -1.99
C ARG A 22 19.83 5.34 -0.82
N SER A 23 19.51 5.66 0.42
CA SER A 23 20.00 4.94 1.60
C SER A 23 18.97 3.93 2.08
N ASN A 24 18.69 2.90 1.27
CA ASN A 24 18.23 1.55 1.67
C ASN A 24 17.31 1.35 2.91
N GLU A 25 16.43 2.30 3.22
CA GLU A 25 15.62 2.29 4.42
C GLU A 25 14.13 2.18 4.07
N ASN A 26 13.69 0.94 3.81
CA ASN A 26 12.28 0.50 3.73
C ASN A 26 11.52 0.67 5.07
N PHE A 27 11.80 1.70 5.88
CA PHE A 27 11.56 1.67 7.32
C PHE A 27 10.15 2.04 7.80
N LEU A 28 9.17 2.30 6.94
CA LEU A 28 7.88 2.81 7.42
C LEU A 28 6.68 1.90 7.21
N VAL A 29 6.78 0.87 6.34
CA VAL A 29 5.71 -0.12 6.16
C VAL A 29 6.26 -1.51 6.46
N ASN A 30 6.10 -1.94 7.71
CA ASN A 30 6.80 -3.10 8.26
C ASN A 30 6.43 -4.41 7.56
N ASP A 31 5.19 -4.47 7.08
CA ASP A 31 4.59 -5.70 6.59
C ASP A 31 4.64 -5.82 5.06
N VAL A 32 5.49 -5.01 4.42
CA VAL A 32 5.68 -4.98 2.97
C VAL A 32 7.15 -5.23 2.65
N VAL A 33 7.41 -5.98 1.56
CA VAL A 33 8.77 -6.24 1.09
C VAL A 33 9.42 -4.98 0.51
N ASN A 34 8.68 -4.26 -0.33
CA ASN A 34 9.05 -2.96 -0.89
C ASN A 34 7.80 -2.20 -1.36
N VAL A 35 7.71 -0.89 -1.09
CA VAL A 35 6.59 -0.04 -1.54
C VAL A 35 6.74 0.39 -3.01
N GLY A 36 7.97 0.59 -3.48
CA GLY A 36 8.27 1.09 -4.81
C GLY A 36 8.13 2.62 -4.95
N LYS A 37 8.99 3.22 -5.80
CA LYS A 37 9.09 4.69 -5.95
C LYS A 37 7.81 5.35 -6.46
N SER A 38 7.12 4.74 -7.42
CA SER A 38 5.93 5.32 -8.03
C SER A 38 4.76 5.41 -7.04
N LEU A 39 4.49 4.34 -6.28
CA LEU A 39 3.47 4.34 -5.24
C LEU A 39 3.83 5.30 -4.11
N PHE A 40 5.09 5.31 -3.68
CA PHE A 40 5.58 6.26 -2.68
C PHE A 40 5.31 7.70 -3.12
N ASN A 41 5.74 8.08 -4.33
CA ASN A 41 5.53 9.43 -4.86
C ASN A 41 4.04 9.77 -4.93
N LEU A 42 3.19 8.86 -5.42
CA LEU A 42 1.74 9.05 -5.45
C LEU A 42 1.22 9.34 -4.04
N ILE A 43 1.49 8.48 -3.07
CA ILE A 43 1.10 8.67 -1.66
C ILE A 43 1.57 10.03 -1.12
N GLN A 44 2.79 10.49 -1.43
CA GLN A 44 3.24 11.81 -1.00
C GLN A 44 2.40 12.95 -1.59
N THR A 45 1.93 12.84 -2.83
CA THR A 45 1.02 13.85 -3.43
C THR A 45 -0.36 13.90 -2.76
N LEU A 46 -0.74 12.87 -2.01
CA LEU A 46 -2.03 12.78 -1.33
C LEU A 46 -2.05 13.48 0.02
N LYS A 47 -0.92 13.99 0.50
CA LYS A 47 -0.84 14.71 1.77
C LYS A 47 -1.53 16.08 1.68
N PRO A 48 -2.13 16.59 2.77
CA PRO A 48 -2.31 15.93 4.07
C PRO A 48 -3.37 14.81 4.02
N PHE A 49 -3.22 13.78 4.84
CA PHE A 49 -4.11 12.61 4.90
C PHE A 49 -5.31 12.80 5.84
N ASP A 50 -6.00 13.92 5.69
CA ASP A 50 -7.22 14.19 6.44
C ASP A 50 -8.38 13.35 5.89
N ASN A 51 -9.23 12.83 6.78
CA ASN A 51 -10.45 12.08 6.43
C ASN A 51 -10.24 10.84 5.52
N VAL A 52 -9.08 10.18 5.62
CA VAL A 52 -8.80 8.97 4.85
C VAL A 52 -9.60 7.79 5.41
N ARG A 53 -10.18 7.01 4.50
CA ARG A 53 -10.82 5.73 4.82
C ARG A 53 -10.08 4.60 4.15
N PHE A 54 -10.15 3.43 4.77
CA PHE A 54 -9.52 2.22 4.28
C PHE A 54 -10.56 1.13 4.12
N ASN A 55 -10.49 0.41 3.00
CA ASN A 55 -11.24 -0.82 2.79
C ASN A 55 -10.27 -1.93 2.40
N VAL A 56 -10.53 -3.15 2.86
CA VAL A 56 -9.71 -4.31 2.54
C VAL A 56 -10.61 -5.37 1.95
N GLU A 57 -10.33 -5.73 0.71
CA GLU A 57 -11.07 -6.75 -0.02
C GLU A 57 -10.16 -7.94 -0.26
N LYS A 58 -10.73 -9.15 -0.15
CA LYS A 58 -10.01 -10.38 -0.48
C LYS A 58 -10.04 -10.60 -2.00
N GLY A 59 -8.89 -10.93 -2.55
CA GLY A 59 -8.70 -11.15 -3.97
C GLY A 59 -8.27 -9.89 -4.72
N ASP A 60 -8.30 -10.02 -6.03
CA ASP A 60 -7.83 -9.00 -6.96
C ASP A 60 -8.96 -8.06 -7.38
N ILE A 61 -8.58 -6.89 -7.88
CA ILE A 61 -9.50 -5.95 -8.50
C ILE A 61 -10.08 -6.53 -9.80
N PRO A 62 -11.26 -6.05 -10.24
CA PRO A 62 -11.73 -6.26 -11.61
C PRO A 62 -10.64 -5.86 -12.62
N TYR A 63 -10.42 -6.69 -13.64
CA TYR A 63 -9.37 -6.54 -14.67
C TYR A 63 -7.92 -6.69 -14.18
N GLY A 64 -7.71 -7.05 -12.91
CA GLY A 64 -6.42 -7.59 -12.46
C GLY A 64 -6.11 -8.92 -13.14
N ASN A 65 -4.84 -9.33 -13.11
CA ASN A 65 -4.42 -10.64 -13.64
C ASN A 65 -4.69 -11.81 -12.65
N GLY A 66 -5.51 -11.59 -11.61
CA GLY A 66 -5.91 -12.59 -10.62
C GLY A 66 -4.79 -13.03 -9.68
N SER A 67 -3.74 -12.21 -9.51
CA SER A 67 -2.54 -12.59 -8.77
C SER A 67 -2.45 -11.99 -7.36
N ALA A 68 -3.32 -11.04 -7.03
CA ALA A 68 -3.38 -10.46 -5.69
C ALA A 68 -4.25 -11.31 -4.75
N ASP A 69 -3.77 -11.47 -3.52
CA ASP A 69 -4.54 -12.11 -2.44
C ASP A 69 -5.48 -11.12 -1.76
N TYR A 70 -5.12 -9.83 -1.78
CA TYR A 70 -5.90 -8.74 -1.20
C TYR A 70 -5.79 -7.47 -2.05
N THR A 71 -6.84 -6.67 -1.99
CA THR A 71 -6.87 -5.30 -2.46
C THR A 71 -7.09 -4.38 -1.26
N LEU A 72 -6.19 -3.41 -1.09
CA LEU A 72 -6.34 -2.33 -0.13
C LEU A 72 -6.83 -1.09 -0.87
N GLU A 73 -8.00 -0.58 -0.51
CA GLU A 73 -8.48 0.70 -1.02
C GLU A 73 -8.19 1.80 0.01
N ILE A 74 -7.60 2.89 -0.47
CA ILE A 74 -7.33 4.12 0.29
C ILE A 74 -8.19 5.21 -0.34
N LEU A 75 -9.24 5.60 0.38
CA LEU A 75 -10.25 6.55 -0.06
C LEU A 75 -9.99 7.91 0.58
N LYS A 76 -9.87 8.96 -0.25
CA LYS A 76 -9.73 10.34 0.21
C LYS A 76 -10.45 11.29 -0.75
N GLN A 77 -11.52 11.93 -0.28
CA GLN A 77 -12.37 12.80 -1.12
C GLN A 77 -12.83 12.06 -2.39
N GLU A 78 -12.45 12.54 -3.58
CA GLU A 78 -12.77 11.92 -4.88
C GLU A 78 -11.73 10.87 -5.33
N LEU A 79 -10.63 10.72 -4.61
CA LEU A 79 -9.59 9.74 -4.95
C LEU A 79 -9.90 8.36 -4.35
N ASN A 80 -9.78 7.33 -5.17
CA ASN A 80 -9.84 5.92 -4.77
C ASN A 80 -8.58 5.16 -5.20
N LEU A 81 -7.55 5.16 -4.36
CA LEU A 81 -6.32 4.40 -4.62
C LEU A 81 -6.51 2.94 -4.22
N LYS A 82 -6.46 2.02 -5.18
CA LYS A 82 -6.49 0.57 -4.95
C LYS A 82 -5.10 -0.01 -5.09
N VAL A 83 -4.55 -0.55 -4.01
CA VAL A 83 -3.24 -1.22 -3.95
C VAL A 83 -3.45 -2.72 -3.94
N ARG A 84 -2.73 -3.44 -4.79
CA ARG A 84 -2.82 -4.90 -4.96
C ARG A 84 -1.71 -5.58 -4.16
N LEU A 85 -2.07 -6.49 -3.26
CA LEU A 85 -1.13 -7.15 -2.34
C LEU A 85 -1.16 -8.66 -2.51
N LYS A 86 0.03 -9.27 -2.51
CA LYS A 86 0.22 -10.72 -2.47
C LYS A 86 1.08 -11.10 -1.29
N TYR A 87 0.61 -12.04 -0.48
CA TYR A 87 1.37 -12.51 0.66
C TYR A 87 2.49 -13.46 0.22
N ASP A 88 3.67 -13.31 0.81
CA ASP A 88 4.80 -14.21 0.63
C ASP A 88 5.19 -14.85 1.95
N SER A 89 4.95 -16.15 2.06
CA SER A 89 5.24 -16.93 3.27
C SER A 89 6.73 -17.06 3.56
N ASN A 90 7.61 -16.86 2.59
CA ASN A 90 9.06 -16.94 2.82
C ASN A 90 9.58 -15.71 3.58
N TYR A 91 8.99 -14.54 3.34
CA TYR A 91 9.34 -13.29 4.01
C TYR A 91 8.42 -12.96 5.19
N ASP A 92 7.30 -13.67 5.32
CA ASP A 92 6.18 -13.31 6.21
C ASP A 92 5.77 -11.83 6.03
N ARG A 93 5.61 -11.42 4.76
CA ARG A 93 5.29 -10.04 4.35
C ARG A 93 4.49 -10.03 3.05
N PHE A 94 4.00 -8.86 2.66
CA PHE A 94 3.29 -8.66 1.40
C PHE A 94 4.18 -8.04 0.32
N HIS A 95 4.06 -8.53 -0.91
CA HIS A 95 4.51 -7.84 -2.11
C HIS A 95 3.41 -6.91 -2.60
N LEU A 96 3.78 -5.69 -3.00
CA LEU A 96 2.87 -4.80 -3.73
C LEU A 96 3.01 -5.09 -5.22
N LEU A 97 1.95 -5.65 -5.81
CA LEU A 97 1.97 -6.05 -7.22
C LEU A 97 1.71 -4.87 -8.17
N GLY A 98 1.11 -3.80 -7.64
CA GLY A 98 0.75 -2.60 -8.38
C GLY A 98 -0.37 -1.84 -7.70
N PHE A 99 -0.79 -0.73 -8.31
CA PHE A 99 -1.87 0.10 -7.83
C PHE A 99 -2.61 0.78 -8.98
N LEU A 100 -3.85 1.21 -8.73
CA LEU A 100 -4.63 2.07 -9.63
C LEU A 100 -5.36 3.15 -8.82
N THR A 101 -5.76 4.21 -9.50
CA THR A 101 -6.49 5.38 -8.95
C THR A 101 -7.77 5.59 -9.71
#